data_AF-A0A2V0PHD6-F1
#
_entry.id   AF-A0A2V0PHD6-F1
#
_cell.length_a   1.000
_cell.length_b   1.000
_cell.length_c   1.000
_cell.angle_alpha   90.00
_cell.angle_beta   90.00
_cell.angle_gamma   90.00
#
_symmetry.space_group_name_H-M   'P 1'
#
loop_
_entity.id
_entity.type
_entity.pdbx_description
1 polymer ?
#
loop_
_entity_poly.entity_id
_entity_poly.type
_entity_poly.pdbx_seq_one_letter_code
_entity_poly.pdbx_strand_id
1 'polypeptide(L)'
;METNCLIAAAHAELGKPRKITFANPGDRVFGLKLPPDAEGAKEVTMTWKEHTPNPHAKPPPDFRAMNKIAVDSGLTRAAGLREFRATHSVAVKSAEEVRISGPSDPPMRDLVGGKYAHAWVDMNAARADELDARAGYIKPAPTRATQGHCLGALRATAARVESDWKMPKFTRKATSRVAAFMGRTQGAAAAAAADGEEQGLQTGPGQAGPEAE
;
A
#
# COMPACT_ATOMS: atom_id res chain seq x y z
N MET A 1 51.86 78.19 15.64
CA MET A 1 50.99 77.00 15.59
C MET A 1 51.89 75.80 15.44
N GLU A 2 52.13 75.08 16.54
CA GLU A 2 52.92 73.86 16.53
C GLU A 2 52.07 72.75 15.92
N THR A 3 52.39 72.34 14.69
CA THR A 3 51.71 71.22 14.03
C THR A 3 52.24 69.91 14.59
N ASN A 4 51.31 69.09 15.10
CA ASN A 4 51.54 67.77 15.68
C ASN A 4 52.40 66.87 14.76
N CYS A 5 53.65 66.61 15.16
CA CYS A 5 54.63 65.83 14.40
C CYS A 5 54.27 64.34 14.21
N LEU A 6 53.29 63.83 14.98
CA LEU A 6 52.74 62.48 14.81
C LEU A 6 51.86 62.32 13.56
N ILE A 7 51.32 63.42 13.04
CA ILE A 7 50.51 63.40 11.81
C ILE A 7 51.45 63.45 10.59
N ALA A 8 52.49 64.29 10.61
CA ALA A 8 53.43 64.45 9.50
C ALA A 8 54.29 63.19 9.23
N ALA A 9 54.67 62.43 10.27
CA ALA A 9 55.39 61.16 10.10
C ALA A 9 54.47 59.96 9.75
N ALA A 10 53.15 60.10 9.97
CA ALA A 10 52.15 59.07 9.66
C ALA A 10 51.55 59.21 8.25
N HIS A 11 51.71 60.36 7.59
CA HIS A 11 51.44 60.51 6.17
C HIS A 11 52.53 59.82 5.37
N ALA A 12 52.34 58.52 5.15
CA ALA A 12 53.04 57.74 4.14
C ALA A 12 53.15 58.57 2.86
N GLU A 13 54.36 58.69 2.32
CA GLU A 13 54.60 59.36 1.04
C GLU A 13 53.58 58.85 0.02
N LEU A 14 52.72 59.74 -0.47
CA LEU A 14 51.63 59.41 -1.38
C LEU A 14 52.20 58.64 -2.58
N GLY A 15 51.76 57.40 -2.75
CA GLY A 15 52.19 56.50 -3.83
C GLY A 15 53.31 55.51 -3.47
N LYS A 16 53.94 55.60 -2.28
CA LYS A 16 54.89 54.59 -1.83
C LYS A 16 54.22 53.56 -0.90
N PRO A 17 54.45 52.26 -1.13
CA PRO A 17 53.97 51.24 -0.20
C PRO A 17 54.61 51.45 1.18
N ARG A 18 53.84 51.16 2.24
CA ARG A 18 54.34 51.27 3.62
C ARG A 18 55.58 50.41 3.79
N LYS A 19 56.60 50.94 4.47
CA LYS A 19 57.83 50.21 4.78
C LYS A 19 57.47 49.01 5.68
N ILE A 20 57.62 47.81 5.13
CA ILE A 20 57.35 46.56 5.84
C ILE A 20 58.57 46.26 6.72
N THR A 21 58.36 45.83 7.96
CA THR A 21 59.43 45.49 8.92
C THR A 21 60.02 44.09 8.69
N PHE A 22 59.47 43.32 7.74
CA PHE A 22 59.95 41.99 7.41
C PHE A 22 61.21 42.06 6.53
N ALA A 23 62.32 41.53 7.04
CA ALA A 23 63.55 41.34 6.28
C ALA A 23 63.42 40.12 5.35
N ASN A 24 62.80 40.30 4.18
CA ASN A 24 62.76 39.26 3.16
C ASN A 24 64.04 39.30 2.32
N PRO A 25 64.73 38.16 2.06
CA PRO A 25 65.85 38.12 1.12
C PRO A 25 65.41 38.54 -0.29
N GLY A 26 66.22 39.37 -0.95
CA GLY A 26 65.85 40.07 -2.19
C GLY A 26 65.63 39.20 -3.42
N ASP A 27 66.02 37.92 -3.39
CA ASP A 27 65.97 37.02 -4.55
C ASP A 27 64.87 35.95 -4.47
N ARG A 28 63.92 36.09 -3.52
CA ARG A 28 62.81 35.15 -3.37
C ARG A 28 61.56 35.64 -4.08
N VAL A 29 61.08 34.86 -5.04
CA VAL A 29 59.73 35.02 -5.61
C VAL A 29 58.70 34.62 -4.55
N PHE A 30 57.78 35.53 -4.24
CA PHE A 30 56.67 35.25 -3.34
C PHE A 30 55.64 34.34 -4.03
N GLY A 31 55.03 33.44 -3.26
CA GLY A 31 54.06 32.47 -3.75
C GLY A 31 54.58 31.04 -3.75
N LEU A 32 53.66 30.08 -3.87
CA LEU A 32 53.98 28.68 -4.07
C LEU A 32 54.29 28.48 -5.56
N LYS A 33 55.52 28.08 -5.89
CA LYS A 33 55.84 27.62 -7.25
C LYS A 33 55.19 26.25 -7.43
N LEU A 34 54.01 26.20 -8.05
CA LEU A 34 53.45 24.93 -8.49
C LEU A 34 54.33 24.43 -9.65
N PRO A 35 54.88 23.21 -9.58
CA PRO A 35 55.52 22.63 -10.76
C PRO A 35 54.48 22.57 -11.88
N PRO A 36 54.86 22.85 -13.13
CA PRO A 36 53.96 22.66 -14.26
C PRO A 36 53.50 21.20 -14.27
N ASP A 37 52.20 20.98 -14.50
CA ASP A 37 51.65 19.64 -14.60
C ASP A 37 52.42 18.87 -15.68
N ALA A 38 52.76 17.61 -15.38
CA ALA A 38 53.47 16.75 -16.33
C ALA A 38 52.61 16.43 -17.56
N GLU A 39 51.29 16.58 -17.45
CA GLU A 39 50.31 16.35 -18.50
C GLU A 39 50.01 17.65 -19.24
N GLY A 40 50.28 17.68 -20.55
CA GLY A 40 49.95 18.82 -21.40
C GLY A 40 48.46 18.87 -21.73
N ALA A 41 47.94 20.06 -22.07
CA ALA A 41 46.53 20.24 -22.47
C ALA A 41 46.09 19.29 -23.61
N LYS A 42 47.03 18.92 -24.49
CA LYS A 42 46.81 17.92 -25.55
C LYS A 42 46.47 16.54 -24.99
N GLU A 43 47.17 16.08 -23.95
CA GLU A 43 46.97 14.76 -23.36
C GLU A 43 45.65 14.69 -22.59
N VAL A 44 45.31 15.78 -21.89
CA VAL A 44 44.04 15.92 -21.16
C VAL A 44 42.83 15.92 -22.12
N THR A 45 42.95 16.58 -23.29
CA THR A 45 41.85 16.64 -24.27
C THR A 45 41.71 15.35 -25.10
N MET A 46 42.80 14.64 -25.36
CA MET A 46 42.80 13.45 -26.21
C MET A 46 42.56 12.14 -25.43
N THR A 47 42.80 12.14 -24.12
CA THR A 47 42.62 10.95 -23.28
C THR A 47 41.28 11.01 -22.56
N TRP A 48 40.24 10.42 -23.15
CA TRP A 48 39.00 10.12 -22.43
C TRP A 48 39.25 8.98 -21.46
N LYS A 49 39.74 9.30 -20.26
CA LYS A 49 39.88 8.32 -19.19
C LYS A 49 38.52 8.15 -18.52
N GLU A 50 37.91 6.98 -18.75
CA GLU A 50 36.69 6.63 -18.04
C GLU A 50 36.97 6.56 -16.54
N HIS A 51 36.09 7.18 -15.75
CA HIS A 51 36.21 7.15 -14.30
C HIS A 51 36.12 5.70 -13.83
N THR A 52 37.19 5.17 -13.24
CA THR A 52 37.17 3.87 -12.59
C THR A 52 36.54 4.06 -11.21
N PRO A 53 35.26 3.66 -10.99
CA PRO A 53 34.67 3.79 -9.67
C PRO A 53 35.46 2.96 -8.67
N ASN A 54 35.62 3.49 -7.46
CA ASN A 54 36.29 2.75 -6.40
C ASN A 54 35.50 1.47 -6.12
N PRO A 55 36.09 0.27 -6.27
CA PRO A 55 35.40 -1.01 -6.10
C PRO A 55 34.88 -1.24 -4.67
N HIS A 56 35.41 -0.49 -3.70
CA HIS A 56 35.01 -0.56 -2.30
C HIS A 56 34.18 0.65 -1.85
N ALA A 57 33.75 1.51 -2.78
CA ALA A 57 32.85 2.60 -2.45
C ALA A 57 31.51 2.03 -1.98
N LYS A 58 31.22 2.19 -0.68
CA LYS A 58 29.91 1.84 -0.14
C LYS A 58 28.87 2.79 -0.75
N PRO A 59 27.69 2.27 -1.14
CA PRO A 59 26.62 3.13 -1.63
C PRO A 59 26.25 4.18 -0.58
N PRO A 60 25.96 5.43 -1.00
CA PRO A 60 25.58 6.48 -0.06
C PRO A 60 24.23 6.15 0.61
N PRO A 61 23.97 6.68 1.81
CA PRO A 61 22.68 6.50 2.49
C PRO A 61 21.53 7.18 1.73
N ASP A 62 20.39 6.50 1.63
CA ASP A 62 19.17 7.02 1.02
C ASP A 62 18.29 7.71 2.07
N PHE A 63 18.50 9.01 2.24
CA PHE A 63 17.72 9.80 3.17
C PHE A 63 16.23 9.89 2.82
N ARG A 64 15.82 9.67 1.56
CA ARG A 64 14.40 9.73 1.19
C ARG A 64 13.68 8.49 1.72
N ALA A 65 14.24 7.31 1.49
CA ALA A 65 13.71 6.07 2.02
C ALA A 65 13.68 6.09 3.55
N MET A 66 14.75 6.56 4.19
CA MET A 66 14.82 6.66 5.65
C MET A 66 13.77 7.63 6.21
N ASN A 67 13.54 8.77 5.56
CA ASN A 67 12.51 9.71 6.00
C ASN A 67 11.10 9.13 5.83
N LYS A 68 10.85 8.35 4.77
CA LYS A 68 9.57 7.66 4.58
C LYS A 68 9.31 6.69 5.73
N ILE A 69 10.27 5.84 6.07
CA ILE A 69 10.18 4.90 7.19
C ILE A 69 10.01 5.65 8.53
N ALA A 70 10.67 6.80 8.70
CA ALA A 70 10.50 7.64 9.89
C ALA A 70 9.06 8.16 10.01
N VAL A 71 8.45 8.60 8.90
CA VAL A 71 7.04 9.03 8.88
C VAL A 71 6.10 7.84 9.16
N ASP A 72 6.36 6.69 8.55
CA ASP A 72 5.56 5.46 8.75
C ASP A 72 5.61 4.95 10.21
N SER A 73 6.74 5.17 10.90
CA SER A 73 6.91 4.88 12.34
C SER A 73 6.36 5.97 13.27
N GLY A 74 5.75 7.02 12.71
CA GLY A 74 5.12 8.11 13.48
C GLY A 74 6.08 9.22 13.93
N LEU A 75 7.33 9.21 13.44
CA LEU A 75 8.33 10.22 13.78
C LEU A 75 8.11 11.51 12.94
N THR A 76 7.30 12.42 13.47
CA THR A 76 6.95 13.68 12.77
C THR A 76 7.86 14.86 13.13
N ARG A 77 8.71 14.73 14.16
CA ARG A 77 9.60 15.79 14.66
C ARG A 77 11.01 15.68 14.09
N ALA A 78 11.56 16.82 13.67
CA ALA A 78 12.92 16.91 13.12
C ALA A 78 14.04 16.49 14.10
N ALA A 79 13.85 16.67 15.41
CA ALA A 79 14.86 16.36 16.41
C ALA A 79 15.21 14.86 16.47
N GLY A 80 14.21 13.97 16.33
CA GLY A 80 14.42 12.52 16.39
C GLY A 80 14.95 11.91 15.10
N LEU A 81 14.89 12.64 13.98
CA LEU A 81 15.26 12.10 12.66
C LEU A 81 16.74 11.71 12.59
N ARG A 82 17.63 12.41 13.28
CA ARG A 82 19.07 12.07 13.29
C ARG A 82 19.33 10.72 13.97
N GLU A 83 18.71 10.49 15.13
CA GLU A 83 18.84 9.23 15.88
C GLU A 83 18.17 8.08 15.13
N PHE A 84 17.01 8.34 14.52
CA PHE A 84 16.32 7.39 13.67
C PHE A 84 17.17 6.98 12.46
N ARG A 85 17.83 7.95 11.81
CA ARG A 85 18.74 7.68 10.69
C ARG A 85 19.98 6.88 11.09
N ALA A 86 20.45 7.00 12.32
CA ALA A 86 21.58 6.21 12.81
C ALA A 86 21.20 4.74 13.05
N THR A 87 19.97 4.47 13.48
CA THR A 87 19.47 3.12 13.75
C THR A 87 18.91 2.42 12.51
N HIS A 88 18.32 3.18 11.58
CA HIS A 88 17.66 2.67 10.38
C HIS A 88 18.37 3.16 9.11
N SER A 89 19.63 2.74 8.92
CA SER A 89 20.38 3.09 7.72
C SER A 89 19.90 2.32 6.50
N VAL A 90 19.38 3.03 5.50
CA VAL A 90 19.05 2.48 4.18
C VAL A 90 20.05 3.05 3.18
N ALA A 91 20.62 2.21 2.32
CA ALA A 91 21.53 2.64 1.26
C ALA A 91 20.80 2.86 -0.07
N VAL A 92 21.29 3.78 -0.88
CA VAL A 92 20.83 3.97 -2.26
C VAL A 92 21.18 2.70 -3.04
N LYS A 93 20.19 2.16 -3.75
CA LYS A 93 20.39 1.01 -4.65
C LYS A 93 21.40 1.36 -5.74
N SER A 94 22.31 0.44 -6.04
CA SER A 94 23.23 0.61 -7.15
C SER A 94 22.48 0.64 -8.48
N ALA A 95 23.08 1.26 -9.51
CA ALA A 95 22.47 1.30 -10.85
C ALA A 95 22.17 -0.10 -11.40
N GLU A 96 23.03 -1.08 -11.10
CA GLU A 96 22.81 -2.47 -11.52
C GLU A 96 21.66 -3.14 -10.76
N GLU A 97 21.54 -2.90 -9.45
CA GLU A 97 20.38 -3.35 -8.67
C GLU A 97 19.09 -2.74 -9.18
N VAL A 98 19.09 -1.45 -9.53
CA VAL A 98 17.94 -0.77 -10.13
C VAL A 98 17.61 -1.35 -11.50
N ARG A 99 18.62 -1.75 -12.30
CA ARG A 99 18.41 -2.40 -13.60
C ARG A 99 17.75 -3.77 -13.46
N ILE A 100 18.12 -4.52 -12.42
CA ILE A 100 17.60 -5.87 -12.16
C ILE A 100 16.21 -5.83 -11.51
N SER A 101 16.01 -4.93 -10.54
CA SER A 101 14.79 -4.86 -9.71
C SER A 101 13.76 -3.83 -10.17
N GLY A 102 14.18 -2.85 -10.97
CA GLY A 102 13.36 -1.72 -11.42
C GLY A 102 13.45 -0.48 -10.50
N PRO A 103 13.07 0.72 -11.00
CA PRO A 103 13.16 1.98 -10.24
C PRO A 103 12.16 2.13 -9.09
N SER A 104 11.05 1.40 -9.11
CA SER A 104 9.97 1.52 -8.14
C SER A 104 9.44 0.14 -7.76
N ASP A 105 9.14 -0.05 -6.48
CA ASP A 105 8.11 -1.02 -6.10
C ASP A 105 6.78 -0.55 -6.69
N PRO A 106 6.04 -1.40 -7.43
CA PRO A 106 6.22 -2.85 -7.55
C PRO A 106 7.25 -3.27 -8.62
N PRO A 107 7.97 -4.40 -8.41
CA PRO A 107 8.97 -4.91 -9.35
C PRO A 107 8.31 -5.22 -10.69
N MET A 108 8.50 -4.33 -11.67
CA MET A 108 7.88 -4.43 -12.99
C MET A 108 8.21 -5.74 -13.71
N ARG A 109 9.39 -6.31 -13.46
CA ARG A 109 9.77 -7.64 -13.97
C ARG A 109 8.83 -8.74 -13.45
N ASP A 110 8.50 -8.72 -12.17
CA ASP A 110 7.64 -9.73 -11.55
C ASP A 110 6.17 -9.54 -11.95
N LEU A 111 5.74 -8.28 -12.17
CA LEU A 111 4.44 -7.94 -12.74
C LEU A 111 4.30 -8.47 -14.18
N VAL A 112 5.24 -8.14 -15.05
CA VAL A 112 5.24 -8.58 -16.45
C VAL A 112 5.43 -10.09 -16.57
N GLY A 113 6.22 -10.68 -15.68
CA GLY A 113 6.43 -12.13 -15.59
C GLY A 113 5.24 -12.90 -14.99
N GLY A 114 4.14 -12.23 -14.62
CA GLY A 114 2.95 -12.88 -14.11
C GLY A 114 3.13 -13.57 -12.75
N LYS A 115 4.18 -13.21 -11.99
CA LYS A 115 4.52 -13.86 -10.71
C LYS A 115 3.40 -13.73 -9.67
N TYR A 116 2.57 -12.70 -9.79
CA TYR A 116 1.41 -12.46 -8.94
C TYR A 116 0.07 -12.89 -9.56
N ALA A 117 0.07 -13.40 -10.80
CA ALA A 117 -1.16 -13.76 -11.50
C ALA A 117 -1.95 -14.86 -10.77
N HIS A 118 -1.25 -15.80 -10.14
CA HIS A 118 -1.85 -16.93 -9.43
C HIS A 118 -2.09 -16.69 -7.94
N ALA A 119 -1.44 -15.67 -7.33
CA ALA A 119 -1.54 -15.43 -5.89
C ALA A 119 -2.99 -15.22 -5.41
N TRP A 120 -3.83 -14.56 -6.21
CA TRP A 120 -5.26 -14.39 -5.89
C TRP A 120 -6.04 -15.70 -5.99
N VAL A 121 -5.72 -16.54 -6.98
CA VAL A 121 -6.35 -17.85 -7.15
C VAL A 121 -5.98 -18.76 -5.99
N ASP A 122 -4.70 -18.77 -5.59
CA ASP A 122 -4.21 -19.58 -4.48
C ASP A 122 -4.81 -19.14 -3.13
N MET A 123 -4.91 -17.82 -2.90
CA MET A 123 -5.59 -17.28 -1.70
C MET A 123 -7.06 -17.68 -1.64
N ASN A 124 -7.76 -17.70 -2.79
CA ASN A 124 -9.16 -18.11 -2.83
C ASN A 124 -9.32 -19.63 -2.75
N ALA A 125 -8.40 -20.40 -3.31
CA ALA A 125 -8.37 -21.85 -3.17
C ALA A 125 -8.15 -22.26 -1.71
N ALA A 126 -7.24 -21.58 -1.00
CA ALA A 126 -7.03 -21.79 0.43
C ALA A 126 -8.22 -21.34 1.30
N ARG A 127 -9.08 -20.45 0.78
CA ARG A 127 -10.32 -19.98 1.42
C ARG A 127 -11.57 -20.64 0.84
N ALA A 128 -11.42 -21.69 0.02
CA ALA A 128 -12.55 -22.31 -0.66
C ALA A 128 -13.60 -22.76 0.35
N ASP A 129 -13.18 -23.40 1.46
CA ASP A 129 -14.07 -23.83 2.53
C ASP A 129 -14.80 -22.66 3.22
N GLU A 130 -14.12 -21.52 3.42
CA GLU A 130 -14.73 -20.31 4.00
C GLU A 130 -15.78 -19.70 3.04
N LEU A 131 -15.45 -19.68 1.75
CA LEU A 131 -16.32 -19.16 0.70
C LEU A 131 -17.53 -20.05 0.48
N ASP A 132 -17.36 -21.36 0.48
CA ASP A 132 -18.44 -22.35 0.36
C ASP A 132 -19.35 -22.31 1.59
N ALA A 133 -18.79 -22.15 2.79
CA ALA A 133 -19.58 -21.93 4.01
C ALA A 133 -20.39 -20.62 3.95
N ARG A 134 -19.86 -19.58 3.29
CA ARG A 134 -20.56 -18.31 3.05
C ARG A 134 -21.48 -18.31 1.83
N ALA A 135 -21.34 -19.27 0.93
CA ALA A 135 -22.14 -19.41 -0.30
C ALA A 135 -23.58 -19.90 -0.03
N GLY A 136 -24.11 -19.62 1.16
CA GLY A 136 -25.51 -19.84 1.47
C GLY A 136 -26.40 -19.03 0.52
N TYR A 137 -27.49 -19.64 0.07
CA TYR A 137 -28.48 -19.00 -0.80
C TYR A 137 -29.04 -17.73 -0.14
N ILE A 138 -28.64 -16.57 -0.66
CA ILE A 138 -29.20 -15.27 -0.26
C ILE A 138 -30.55 -15.13 -0.95
N LYS A 139 -31.64 -15.34 -0.19
CA LYS A 139 -32.99 -15.07 -0.70
C LYS A 139 -33.05 -13.62 -1.19
N PRO A 140 -33.43 -13.37 -2.45
CA PRO A 140 -33.51 -12.01 -2.97
C PRO A 140 -34.52 -11.22 -2.13
N ALA A 141 -34.13 -10.01 -1.73
CA ALA A 141 -35.03 -9.14 -1.00
C ALA A 141 -36.29 -8.86 -1.84
N PRO A 142 -37.51 -8.98 -1.28
CA PRO A 142 -38.73 -8.76 -2.05
C PRO A 142 -38.79 -7.32 -2.54
N THR A 143 -39.05 -7.15 -3.84
CA THR A 143 -39.13 -5.82 -4.44
C THR A 143 -40.34 -5.05 -3.91
N ARG A 144 -40.32 -3.71 -4.00
CA ARG A 144 -41.48 -2.86 -3.68
C ARG A 144 -42.74 -3.27 -4.44
N ALA A 145 -42.61 -3.72 -5.69
CA ALA A 145 -43.72 -4.24 -6.48
C ALA A 145 -44.29 -5.52 -5.86
N THR A 146 -43.42 -6.46 -5.48
CA THR A 146 -43.82 -7.71 -4.80
C THR A 146 -44.56 -7.42 -3.50
N GLN A 147 -44.05 -6.48 -2.70
CA GLN A 147 -44.71 -6.04 -1.46
C GLN A 147 -46.08 -5.40 -1.72
N GLY A 148 -46.19 -4.55 -2.76
CA GLY A 148 -47.45 -3.93 -3.18
C GLY A 148 -48.50 -4.95 -3.61
N HIS A 149 -48.10 -5.97 -4.38
CA HIS A 149 -48.99 -7.06 -4.79
C HIS A 149 -49.44 -7.91 -3.59
N CYS A 150 -48.54 -8.24 -2.66
CA CYS A 150 -48.91 -8.95 -1.43
C CYS A 150 -49.89 -8.16 -0.57
N LEU A 151 -49.66 -6.86 -0.37
CA LEU A 151 -50.56 -5.98 0.38
C LEU A 151 -51.91 -5.80 -0.32
N GLY A 152 -51.92 -5.66 -1.64
CA GLY A 152 -53.14 -5.58 -2.44
C GLY A 152 -53.97 -6.87 -2.35
N ALA A 153 -53.33 -8.02 -2.43
CA ALA A 153 -53.98 -9.32 -2.27
C ALA A 153 -54.55 -9.51 -0.85
N LEU A 154 -53.80 -9.14 0.20
CA LEU A 154 -54.27 -9.18 1.59
C LEU A 154 -55.47 -8.25 1.82
N ARG A 155 -55.46 -7.06 1.22
CA ARG A 155 -56.61 -6.15 1.28
C ARG A 155 -57.82 -6.71 0.54
N ALA A 156 -57.62 -7.32 -0.62
CA ALA A 156 -58.71 -7.93 -1.39
C ALA A 156 -59.33 -9.15 -0.68
N THR A 157 -58.54 -9.92 0.08
CA THR A 157 -59.08 -11.04 0.87
C THR A 157 -59.72 -10.58 2.18
N ALA A 158 -59.17 -9.54 2.84
CA ALA A 158 -59.75 -8.97 4.06
C ALA A 158 -61.05 -8.18 3.80
N ALA A 159 -61.20 -7.56 2.62
CA ALA A 159 -62.40 -6.85 2.21
C ALA A 159 -63.52 -7.79 1.69
N ARG A 160 -63.36 -9.11 1.81
CA ARG A 160 -64.42 -10.07 1.50
C ARG A 160 -65.43 -10.07 2.65
N VAL A 161 -66.19 -8.98 2.74
CA VAL A 161 -67.49 -8.96 3.42
C VAL A 161 -68.30 -10.11 2.84
N GLU A 162 -68.90 -10.93 3.70
CA GLU A 162 -69.86 -11.96 3.29
C GLU A 162 -70.86 -11.31 2.33
N SER A 163 -70.78 -11.69 1.06
CA SER A 163 -71.69 -11.15 0.07
C SER A 163 -73.07 -11.73 0.39
N ASP A 164 -74.00 -10.85 0.77
CA ASP A 164 -75.46 -11.03 0.61
C ASP A 164 -75.76 -11.18 -0.89
N TRP A 165 -75.35 -12.31 -1.45
CA TRP A 165 -75.51 -12.59 -2.84
C TRP A 165 -76.96 -12.97 -3.06
N LYS A 166 -77.68 -12.14 -3.80
CA LYS A 166 -79.13 -12.19 -4.03
C LYS A 166 -79.64 -13.49 -4.71
N MET A 167 -78.77 -14.45 -5.00
CA MET A 167 -79.12 -15.77 -5.52
C MET A 167 -78.63 -16.90 -4.60
N PRO A 168 -79.38 -17.25 -3.55
CA PRO A 168 -79.00 -18.28 -2.58
C PRO A 168 -78.89 -19.70 -3.17
N LYS A 169 -79.35 -19.92 -4.40
CA LYS A 169 -79.18 -21.21 -5.09
C LYS A 169 -77.75 -21.47 -5.59
N PHE A 170 -76.89 -20.45 -5.66
CA PHE A 170 -75.50 -20.59 -6.10
C PHE A 170 -74.47 -20.56 -4.97
N THR A 171 -74.88 -20.24 -3.74
CA THR A 171 -73.96 -20.15 -2.58
C THR A 171 -73.53 -21.51 -2.05
N ARG A 172 -74.24 -22.60 -2.37
CA ARG A 172 -73.99 -23.91 -1.73
C ARG A 172 -73.17 -24.94 -2.50
N LYS A 173 -72.69 -24.68 -3.73
CA LYS A 173 -72.04 -25.74 -4.56
C LYS A 173 -70.85 -25.32 -5.42
N ALA A 174 -70.15 -24.24 -5.12
CA ALA A 174 -68.89 -23.94 -5.79
C ALA A 174 -67.74 -23.90 -4.78
N THR A 175 -67.23 -25.09 -4.41
CA THR A 175 -65.89 -25.19 -3.82
C THR A 175 -64.91 -24.64 -4.85
N SER A 176 -64.44 -23.42 -4.62
CA SER A 176 -63.45 -22.82 -5.53
C SER A 176 -62.24 -23.76 -5.61
N ARG A 177 -61.80 -24.10 -6.83
CA ARG A 177 -60.60 -24.95 -7.02
C ARG A 177 -59.36 -24.36 -6.34
N VAL A 178 -59.35 -23.04 -6.13
CA VAL A 178 -58.31 -22.30 -5.40
C VAL A 178 -58.29 -22.64 -3.91
N ALA A 179 -59.46 -22.77 -3.26
CA ALA A 179 -59.52 -23.19 -1.85
C ALA A 179 -59.09 -24.66 -1.67
N ALA A 180 -59.41 -25.54 -2.62
CA ALA A 180 -58.95 -26.92 -2.62
C ALA A 180 -57.43 -27.06 -2.80
N PHE A 181 -56.79 -26.09 -3.48
CA PHE A 181 -55.34 -26.05 -3.64
C PHE A 181 -54.63 -25.54 -2.38
N MET A 182 -55.15 -24.49 -1.73
CA MET A 182 -54.55 -23.94 -0.49
C MET A 182 -54.63 -24.90 0.72
N GLY A 183 -55.67 -25.73 0.82
CA GLY A 183 -55.73 -26.77 1.84
C GLY A 183 -54.68 -27.88 1.65
N ARG A 184 -54.23 -28.11 0.41
CA ARG A 184 -53.25 -29.16 0.07
C ARG A 184 -51.82 -28.74 0.44
N THR A 185 -51.50 -27.45 0.38
CA THR A 185 -50.18 -26.93 0.75
C THR A 185 -49.97 -26.83 2.26
N GLN A 186 -51.03 -26.61 3.04
CA GLN A 186 -50.93 -26.62 4.52
C GLN A 186 -50.78 -28.04 5.08
N GLY A 187 -51.38 -29.06 4.45
CA GLY A 187 -51.16 -30.47 4.82
C GLY A 187 -49.76 -30.98 4.46
N ALA A 188 -49.20 -30.55 3.33
CA ALA A 188 -47.85 -30.94 2.91
C ALA A 188 -46.74 -30.33 3.80
N ALA A 189 -46.93 -29.11 4.31
CA ALA A 189 -46.00 -28.47 5.23
C ALA A 189 -45.98 -29.12 6.62
N ALA A 190 -47.11 -29.69 7.08
CA ALA A 190 -47.18 -30.41 8.35
C ALA A 190 -46.58 -31.83 8.25
N ALA A 191 -46.72 -32.51 7.11
CA ALA A 191 -46.12 -33.84 6.90
C ALA A 191 -44.58 -33.78 6.75
N ALA A 192 -44.04 -32.73 6.11
CA ALA A 192 -42.59 -32.57 5.95
C ALA A 192 -41.84 -32.21 7.26
N ALA A 193 -42.55 -31.82 8.32
CA ALA A 193 -41.96 -31.54 9.63
C ALA A 193 -41.84 -32.78 10.53
N ALA A 194 -42.48 -33.90 10.16
CA ALA A 194 -42.48 -35.13 10.97
C ALA A 194 -41.43 -36.17 10.55
N ASP A 195 -40.87 -36.06 9.33
CA ASP A 195 -39.91 -37.04 8.78
C ASP A 195 -38.43 -36.61 8.90
N GLY A 196 -38.13 -35.59 9.73
CA GLY A 196 -36.79 -34.99 9.85
C GLY A 196 -36.02 -35.33 11.13
N GLU A 197 -36.45 -36.32 11.92
CA GLU A 197 -35.89 -36.59 13.25
C GLU A 197 -35.46 -38.05 13.44
N GLU A 198 -34.70 -38.62 12.49
CA GLU A 198 -33.89 -39.81 12.78
C GLU A 198 -32.83 -40.00 11.69
N GLN A 199 -31.59 -39.57 11.95
CA GLN A 199 -30.35 -40.24 11.52
C GLN A 199 -29.11 -39.39 11.84
N GLY A 200 -28.20 -39.95 12.63
CA GLY A 200 -26.76 -39.73 12.40
C GLY A 200 -25.91 -39.11 13.51
N LEU A 201 -26.06 -39.49 14.78
CA LEU A 201 -24.95 -39.36 15.74
C LEU A 201 -24.10 -40.64 15.68
N GLN A 202 -23.18 -40.71 14.71
CA GLN A 202 -22.11 -41.72 14.70
C GLN A 202 -20.78 -41.04 15.00
N THR A 203 -20.33 -41.27 16.24
CA THR A 203 -18.99 -41.03 16.73
C THR A 203 -17.99 -41.90 15.99
N GLY A 204 -17.06 -41.29 15.25
CA GLY A 204 -15.89 -41.94 14.66
C GLY A 204 -14.64 -41.76 15.54
N PRO A 205 -13.75 -42.77 15.62
CA PRO A 205 -12.70 -42.86 16.62
C PRO A 205 -11.46 -42.03 16.28
N GLY A 206 -10.80 -41.52 17.33
CA GLY A 206 -9.51 -40.85 17.24
C GLY A 206 -8.39 -41.79 16.78
N GLN A 207 -7.67 -41.36 15.74
CA GLN A 207 -6.39 -41.94 15.36
C GLN A 207 -5.25 -41.20 16.06
N ALA A 208 -4.47 -41.98 16.79
CA ALA A 208 -3.18 -41.63 17.37
C ALA A 208 -2.14 -41.39 16.26
N GLY A 209 -1.36 -40.31 16.38
CA GLY A 209 -0.10 -40.12 15.67
C GLY A 209 1.06 -40.58 16.55
N PRO A 210 2.04 -41.35 16.02
CA PRO A 210 3.23 -41.74 16.77
C PRO A 210 4.31 -40.65 16.73
N GLU A 211 4.92 -40.46 17.89
CA GLU A 211 6.36 -40.28 18.18
C GLU A 211 7.27 -39.75 17.05
N ALA A 212 7.87 -38.57 17.32
CA ALA A 212 9.11 -38.13 16.70
C ALA A 212 10.22 -38.15 17.76
N GLU A 213 11.27 -38.92 17.50
CA GLU A 213 12.62 -38.72 18.03
C GLU A 213 13.27 -37.46 17.45
#